data_AF-A0A543FFQ2-F1
#
_entry.id   AF-A0A543FFQ2-F1
#
_cell.length_a   1.000
_cell.length_b   1.000
_cell.length_c   1.000
_cell.angle_alpha   90.00
_cell.angle_beta   90.00
_cell.angle_gamma   90.00
#
_symmetry.space_group_name_H-M   'P 1'
#
loop_
_entity.id
_entity.type
_entity.pdbx_description
1 polymer ?
#
loop_
_entity_poly.entity_id
_entity_poly.type
_entity_poly.pdbx_seq_one_letter_code
_entity_poly.pdbx_strand_id
1 'polypeptide(L)'
;MHTPTSLQRRLLGAIHHAAEVEADLRGDPEAKGTDVRRVSDHVDRLAEIAAMVGLPAQWIQYERAAGARGSGWDPQQEYLGAAHIDRDALVRGFTTRIAELQEWAVLQATADASGLLRGADAHEAREAFGRTMGQAWELAGAVGHALELTDVEVRGAWDKVGHRLAHYSDQLSDYTRSCLHLAFHRVSQVDFHRDGIVWLVLKEAGVTHEDVSRVMLSTPDQMIAAARTYLENHSGARGHIEAAEPGHLIGEAIRTATNTAAEVGAAHNDDWSGVDAQPSTPEPGVEP
;
A
#
# COMPACT_ATOMS: atom_id res chain seq x y z
N MET A 1 24.38 17.14 1.75
CA MET A 1 23.47 17.07 2.90
C MET A 1 22.12 17.56 2.43
N HIS A 2 21.06 16.84 2.77
CA HIS A 2 19.70 17.19 2.38
C HIS A 2 18.83 17.34 3.61
N THR A 3 18.00 18.37 3.61
CA THR A 3 17.06 18.68 4.69
C THR A 3 15.68 18.17 4.29
N PRO A 4 15.07 17.26 5.07
CA PRO A 4 13.71 16.79 4.80
C PRO A 4 12.70 17.93 4.88
N THR A 5 11.63 17.86 4.08
CA THR A 5 10.48 18.76 4.24
C THR A 5 9.82 18.55 5.60
N SER A 6 8.94 19.47 6.03
CA SER A 6 8.22 19.34 7.30
C SER A 6 7.45 18.01 7.41
N LEU A 7 6.81 17.58 6.32
CA LEU A 7 6.11 16.30 6.25
C LEU A 7 7.06 15.12 6.34
N GLN A 8 8.14 15.12 5.54
CA GLN A 8 9.12 14.04 5.56
C GLN A 8 9.76 13.88 6.94
N ARG A 9 10.08 15.00 7.61
CA ARG A 9 10.59 15.03 8.98
C ARG A 9 9.61 14.43 9.98
N ARG A 10 8.32 14.73 9.86
CA ARG A 10 7.27 14.16 10.73
C ARG A 10 7.15 12.65 10.55
N LEU A 11 7.22 12.16 9.30
CA LEU A 11 7.22 10.72 9.01
C LEU A 11 8.47 10.03 9.56
N LEU A 12 9.66 10.62 9.39
CA LEU A 12 10.92 10.11 9.95
C LEU A 12 10.87 10.04 11.48
N GLY A 13 10.39 11.09 12.14
CA GLY A 13 10.24 11.10 13.60
C GLY A 13 9.21 10.07 14.09
N ALA A 14 8.12 9.87 13.35
CA ALA A 14 7.15 8.83 13.67
C ALA A 14 7.75 7.42 13.56
N ILE A 15 8.53 7.16 12.51
CA ILE A 15 9.26 5.89 12.33
C ILE A 15 10.26 5.69 13.48
N HIS A 16 11.01 6.72 13.82
CA HIS A 16 11.97 6.70 14.93
C HIS A 16 11.30 6.32 16.25
N HIS A 17 10.26 7.05 16.66
CA HIS A 17 9.57 6.79 17.94
C HIS A 17 8.83 5.45 17.93
N ALA A 18 8.25 5.03 16.80
CA ALA A 18 7.63 3.72 16.71
C ALA A 18 8.66 2.59 16.86
N ALA A 19 9.86 2.75 16.27
CA ALA A 19 10.95 1.78 16.39
C ALA A 19 11.56 1.74 17.81
N GLU A 20 11.59 2.89 18.51
CA GLU A 20 11.96 2.97 19.93
C GLU A 20 10.97 2.18 20.80
N VAL A 21 9.67 2.43 20.64
CA VAL A 21 8.61 1.68 21.35
C VAL A 21 8.65 0.18 21.02
N GLU A 22 8.91 -0.17 19.77
CA GLU A 22 9.06 -1.56 19.32
C GLU A 22 10.24 -2.25 20.05
N ALA A 23 11.36 -1.56 20.22
CA ALA A 23 12.54 -2.06 20.92
C ALA A 23 12.29 -2.20 22.42
N ASP A 24 11.65 -1.22 23.05
CA ASP A 24 11.28 -1.26 24.47
C ASP A 24 10.35 -2.44 24.77
N LEU A 25 9.30 -2.63 23.95
CA LEU A 25 8.38 -3.77 24.10
C LEU A 25 9.06 -5.13 23.88
N ARG A 26 10.08 -5.21 23.03
CA ARG A 26 10.88 -6.44 22.86
C ARG A 26 11.79 -6.71 24.05
N GLY A 27 12.25 -5.66 24.74
CA GLY A 27 13.07 -5.75 25.95
C GLY A 27 12.27 -6.04 27.21
N ASP A 28 10.96 -5.79 27.21
CA ASP A 28 10.06 -6.01 28.34
C ASP A 28 9.62 -7.49 28.45
N PRO A 29 9.99 -8.22 29.52
CA PRO A 29 9.59 -9.61 29.71
C PRO A 29 8.09 -9.82 29.94
N GLU A 30 7.33 -8.77 30.29
CA GLU A 30 5.89 -8.82 30.50
C GLU A 30 5.08 -8.49 29.24
N ALA A 31 5.73 -7.97 28.20
CA ALA A 31 5.07 -7.59 26.96
C ALA A 31 4.51 -8.80 26.22
N LYS A 32 3.26 -8.68 25.76
CA LYS A 32 2.64 -9.72 24.94
C LYS A 32 3.21 -9.66 23.54
N GLY A 33 3.52 -10.82 22.96
CA GLY A 33 4.00 -10.91 21.57
C GLY A 33 3.04 -10.29 20.54
N THR A 34 1.74 -10.22 20.85
CA THR A 34 0.74 -9.53 20.01
C THR A 34 0.96 -8.02 19.94
N ASP A 35 1.42 -7.41 21.03
CA ASP A 35 1.62 -5.97 21.13
C ASP A 35 2.89 -5.56 20.38
N VAL A 36 3.96 -6.35 20.53
CA VAL A 36 5.19 -6.23 19.73
C VAL A 36 4.88 -6.31 18.23
N ARG A 37 4.07 -7.30 17.82
CA ARG A 37 3.67 -7.46 16.41
C ARG A 37 2.89 -6.25 15.91
N ARG A 38 1.91 -5.76 16.66
CA ARG A 38 1.11 -4.59 16.28
C ARG A 38 1.98 -3.34 16.08
N VAL A 39 2.94 -3.09 16.96
CA VAL A 39 3.87 -1.95 16.80
C VAL A 39 4.80 -2.18 15.61
N SER A 40 5.29 -3.41 15.39
CA SER A 40 6.08 -3.75 14.20
C SER A 40 5.30 -3.44 12.91
N ASP A 41 4.02 -3.82 12.85
CA ASP A 41 3.14 -3.53 11.71
C ASP A 41 2.97 -2.01 11.50
N HIS A 42 2.96 -1.20 12.56
CA HIS A 42 2.92 0.27 12.47
C HIS A 42 4.22 0.85 11.93
N VAL A 43 5.37 0.35 12.38
CA VAL A 43 6.69 0.77 11.88
C VAL A 43 6.81 0.48 10.39
N ASP A 44 6.47 -0.74 9.97
CA ASP A 44 6.53 -1.14 8.57
C ASP A 44 5.55 -0.32 7.72
N ARG A 45 4.35 -0.05 8.24
CA ARG A 45 3.38 0.79 7.54
C ARG A 45 3.87 2.23 7.39
N LEU A 46 4.39 2.86 8.44
CA LEU A 46 4.97 4.21 8.35
C LEU A 46 6.13 4.28 7.36
N ALA A 47 6.99 3.26 7.32
CA ALA A 47 8.07 3.13 6.36
C ALA A 47 7.57 3.02 4.92
N GLU A 48 6.52 2.23 4.67
CA GLU A 48 5.88 2.10 3.35
C GLU A 48 5.37 3.47 2.85
N ILE A 49 4.67 4.22 3.72
CA ILE A 49 4.17 5.56 3.36
C ILE A 49 5.31 6.53 3.13
N ALA A 50 6.34 6.52 3.98
CA ALA A 50 7.52 7.35 3.82
C ALA A 50 8.19 7.10 2.45
N ALA A 51 8.33 5.85 2.04
CA ALA A 51 8.85 5.52 0.72
C ALA A 51 7.96 6.08 -0.40
N MET A 52 6.63 5.94 -0.27
CA MET A 52 5.68 6.43 -1.28
C MET A 52 5.67 7.96 -1.42
N VAL A 53 5.95 8.72 -0.36
CA VAL A 53 6.10 10.18 -0.42
C VAL A 53 7.51 10.63 -0.82
N GLY A 54 8.35 9.69 -1.25
CA GLY A 54 9.70 9.98 -1.73
C GLY A 54 10.69 10.27 -0.60
N LEU A 55 10.67 9.50 0.49
CA LEU A 55 11.85 9.42 1.36
C LEU A 55 12.82 8.34 0.86
N PRO A 56 14.13 8.62 0.80
CA PRO A 56 15.12 7.59 0.50
C PRO A 56 15.07 6.45 1.51
N ALA A 57 15.17 5.22 1.03
CA ALA A 57 15.18 4.01 1.88
C ALA A 57 16.27 4.08 2.96
N GLN A 58 17.43 4.67 2.64
CA GLN A 58 18.54 4.84 3.58
C GLN A 58 18.17 5.72 4.79
N TRP A 59 17.35 6.76 4.59
CA TRP A 59 16.92 7.64 5.68
C TRP A 59 15.91 6.93 6.58
N ILE A 60 14.97 6.19 5.97
CA ILE A 60 13.99 5.37 6.68
C ILE A 60 14.70 4.31 7.53
N GLN A 61 15.66 3.58 6.94
CA GLN A 61 16.44 2.56 7.64
C GLN A 61 17.30 3.16 8.75
N TYR A 62 17.90 4.32 8.51
CA TYR A 62 18.66 5.04 9.54
C TYR A 62 17.77 5.35 10.75
N GLU A 63 16.59 5.94 10.55
CA GLU A 63 15.70 6.29 11.67
C GLU A 63 15.13 5.09 12.40
N ARG A 64 14.77 4.03 11.66
CA ARG A 64 14.37 2.77 12.27
C ARG A 64 15.47 2.21 13.17
N ALA A 65 16.71 2.23 12.69
CA ALA A 65 17.85 1.73 13.45
C ALA A 65 18.26 2.66 14.61
N ALA A 66 18.13 3.98 14.44
CA ALA A 66 18.41 4.96 15.48
C ALA A 66 17.41 4.87 16.64
N GLY A 67 16.11 4.82 16.33
CA GLY A 67 15.05 4.63 17.31
C GLY A 67 15.19 3.29 18.04
N ALA A 68 15.43 2.19 17.33
CA ALA A 68 15.63 0.88 17.94
C ALA A 68 16.87 0.80 18.87
N ARG A 69 17.84 1.71 18.74
CA ARG A 69 18.99 1.83 19.65
C ARG A 69 18.74 2.78 20.83
N GLY A 70 17.58 3.43 20.90
CA GLY A 70 17.28 4.48 21.89
C GLY A 70 18.10 5.75 21.67
N SER A 71 18.49 6.05 20.43
CA SER A 71 19.14 7.32 20.10
C SER A 71 18.10 8.44 20.23
N GLY A 72 18.46 9.62 20.72
CA GLY A 72 17.51 10.74 20.76
C GLY A 72 17.11 11.21 19.35
N TRP A 73 15.83 11.50 19.15
CA TRP A 73 15.33 12.13 17.92
C TRP A 73 15.78 13.59 17.82
N ASP A 74 16.38 13.96 16.67
CA ASP A 74 16.70 15.35 16.33
C ASP A 74 15.92 15.81 15.08
N PRO A 75 14.95 16.73 15.21
CA PRO A 75 14.21 17.25 14.06
C PRO A 75 15.08 18.09 13.09
N GLN A 76 16.26 18.56 13.52
CA GLN A 76 17.21 19.30 12.67
C GLN A 76 18.25 18.38 12.01
N GLN A 77 18.12 17.06 12.18
CA GLN A 77 19.02 16.09 11.58
C GLN A 77 19.12 16.28 10.06
N GLU A 78 20.34 16.48 9.58
CA GLU A 78 20.66 16.45 8.16
C GLU A 78 21.02 15.04 7.73
N TYR A 79 20.56 14.63 6.55
CA TYR A 79 20.80 13.30 6.04
C TYR A 79 21.84 13.32 4.92
N LEU A 80 22.73 12.32 4.96
CA LEU A 80 23.71 12.02 3.92
C LEU A 80 23.08 11.07 2.89
N GLY A 81 23.56 11.14 1.64
CA GLY A 81 23.09 10.27 0.57
C GLY A 81 21.60 10.45 0.27
N ALA A 82 21.24 11.47 -0.51
CA ALA A 82 19.98 11.38 -1.23
C ALA A 82 20.25 10.44 -2.42
N ALA A 83 19.83 9.18 -2.29
CA ALA A 83 19.58 8.39 -3.49
C ALA A 83 18.66 9.22 -4.40
N HIS A 84 18.99 9.32 -5.69
CA HIS A 84 18.12 9.98 -6.65
C HIS A 84 16.76 9.27 -6.62
N ILE A 85 15.71 9.99 -6.23
CA ILE A 85 14.36 9.45 -6.22
C ILE A 85 13.76 9.73 -7.59
N ASP A 86 13.51 8.67 -8.35
CA ASP A 86 12.88 8.76 -9.66
C ASP A 86 11.45 9.29 -9.51
N ARG A 87 11.23 10.53 -9.96
CA ARG A 87 9.91 11.17 -9.94
C ARG A 87 8.89 10.33 -10.71
N ASP A 88 9.28 9.75 -11.84
CA ASP A 88 8.36 8.95 -12.64
C ASP A 88 7.98 7.67 -11.92
N ALA A 89 8.88 7.09 -11.11
CA ALA A 89 8.56 5.95 -10.25
C ALA A 89 7.53 6.32 -9.18
N LEU A 90 7.65 7.49 -8.55
CA LEU A 90 6.67 7.98 -7.56
C LEU A 90 5.29 8.21 -8.21
N VAL A 91 5.26 8.85 -9.39
CA VAL A 91 4.02 9.09 -10.14
C VAL A 91 3.38 7.77 -10.60
N ARG A 92 4.18 6.80 -11.06
CA ARG A 92 3.70 5.45 -11.37
C ARG A 92 3.12 4.76 -10.13
N GLY A 93 3.81 4.84 -8.99
CA GLY A 93 3.32 4.29 -7.71
C GLY A 93 1.98 4.88 -7.30
N PHE A 94 1.83 6.22 -7.35
CA PHE A 94 0.54 6.88 -7.12
C PHE A 94 -0.53 6.42 -8.11
N THR A 95 -0.18 6.31 -9.40
CA THR A 95 -1.09 5.84 -10.45
C THR A 95 -1.57 4.40 -10.20
N THR A 96 -0.70 3.53 -9.69
CA THR A 96 -1.05 2.16 -9.28
C THR A 96 -2.06 2.18 -8.13
N ARG A 97 -1.88 3.04 -7.12
CA ARG A 97 -2.87 3.18 -6.02
C ARG A 97 -4.24 3.63 -6.50
N ILE A 98 -4.30 4.56 -7.45
CA ILE A 98 -5.57 4.95 -8.07
C ILE A 98 -6.20 3.78 -8.82
N ALA A 99 -5.39 2.95 -9.50
CA ALA A 99 -5.88 1.75 -10.17
C ALA A 99 -6.42 0.70 -9.18
N GLU A 100 -5.74 0.47 -8.05
CA GLU A 100 -6.21 -0.42 -6.96
C GLU A 100 -7.58 0.03 -6.42
N LEU A 101 -7.77 1.33 -6.19
CA LEU A 101 -9.07 1.87 -5.75
C LEU A 101 -10.16 1.63 -6.80
N GLN A 102 -9.84 1.78 -8.09
CA GLN A 102 -10.79 1.51 -9.17
C GLN A 102 -11.13 0.02 -9.27
N GLU A 103 -10.16 -0.86 -9.09
CA GLU A 103 -10.37 -2.31 -9.02
C GLU A 103 -11.32 -2.67 -7.87
N TRP A 104 -11.12 -2.09 -6.69
CA TRP A 104 -12.00 -2.31 -5.54
C TRP A 104 -13.41 -1.78 -5.78
N ALA A 105 -13.55 -0.64 -6.47
CA ALA A 105 -14.85 -0.11 -6.86
C ALA A 105 -15.62 -1.10 -7.77
N VAL A 106 -14.93 -1.67 -8.77
CA VAL A 106 -15.51 -2.70 -9.65
C VAL A 106 -15.83 -3.96 -8.85
N LEU A 107 -14.94 -4.40 -7.96
CA LEU A 107 -15.15 -5.57 -7.10
C LEU A 107 -16.43 -5.42 -6.27
N GLN A 108 -16.64 -4.26 -5.63
CA GLN A 108 -17.86 -3.99 -4.87
C GLN A 108 -19.10 -3.97 -5.77
N ALA A 109 -19.02 -3.30 -6.93
CA ALA A 109 -20.14 -3.24 -7.88
C ALA A 109 -20.52 -4.64 -8.40
N THR A 110 -19.55 -5.49 -8.73
CA THR A 110 -19.76 -6.88 -9.16
C THR A 110 -20.30 -7.76 -8.02
N ALA A 111 -19.82 -7.58 -6.78
CA ALA A 111 -20.37 -8.26 -5.59
C ALA A 111 -21.83 -7.90 -5.35
N ASP A 112 -22.21 -6.64 -5.52
CA ASP A 112 -23.60 -6.19 -5.43
C ASP A 112 -24.45 -6.78 -6.57
N ALA A 113 -23.99 -6.69 -7.83
CA ALA A 113 -24.72 -7.17 -9.00
C ALA A 113 -24.95 -8.70 -9.00
N SER A 114 -23.96 -9.47 -8.53
CA SER A 114 -24.06 -10.94 -8.41
C SER A 114 -24.95 -11.41 -7.26
N GLY A 115 -25.39 -10.50 -6.37
CA GLY A 115 -26.12 -10.86 -5.16
C GLY A 115 -25.28 -11.68 -4.17
N LEU A 116 -23.96 -11.49 -4.18
CA LEU A 116 -23.04 -12.12 -3.23
C LEU A 116 -23.38 -11.74 -1.79
N LEU A 117 -23.69 -10.45 -1.58
CA LEU A 117 -23.97 -9.83 -0.29
C LEU A 117 -25.48 -9.81 -0.03
N ARG A 118 -26.03 -10.96 0.41
CA ARG A 118 -27.42 -11.12 0.86
C ARG A 118 -27.45 -11.62 2.32
N GLY A 119 -28.44 -11.18 3.09
CA GLY A 119 -28.61 -11.58 4.49
C GLY A 119 -28.23 -10.48 5.49
N ALA A 120 -28.25 -10.82 6.79
CA ALA A 120 -28.05 -9.87 7.88
C ALA A 120 -26.65 -9.23 7.86
N ASP A 121 -25.61 -10.02 7.56
CA ASP A 121 -24.20 -9.58 7.62
C ASP A 121 -23.78 -8.77 6.38
N ALA A 122 -24.65 -8.68 5.37
CA ALA A 122 -24.34 -8.00 4.11
C ALA A 122 -24.21 -6.47 4.27
N HIS A 123 -24.86 -5.88 5.27
CA HIS A 123 -24.72 -4.46 5.57
C HIS A 123 -23.36 -4.17 6.20
N GLU A 124 -23.00 -4.91 7.24
CA GLU A 124 -21.72 -4.77 7.94
C GLU A 124 -20.53 -5.00 7.00
N ALA A 125 -20.62 -6.02 6.14
CA ALA A 125 -19.58 -6.28 5.14
C ALA A 125 -19.40 -5.13 4.13
N ARG A 126 -20.50 -4.49 3.69
CA ARG A 126 -20.44 -3.30 2.82
C ARG A 126 -19.84 -2.09 3.53
N GLU A 127 -20.25 -1.85 4.77
CA GLU A 127 -19.70 -0.74 5.55
C GLU A 127 -18.20 -0.96 5.82
N ALA A 128 -17.79 -2.18 6.15
CA ALA A 128 -16.38 -2.52 6.34
C ALA A 128 -15.57 -2.28 5.06
N PHE A 129 -16.06 -2.74 3.91
CA PHE A 129 -15.43 -2.48 2.62
C PHE A 129 -15.35 -0.98 2.31
N GLY A 130 -16.45 -0.25 2.50
CA GLY A 130 -16.51 1.20 2.29
C GLY A 130 -15.53 1.97 3.17
N ARG A 131 -15.36 1.56 4.44
CA ARG A 131 -14.32 2.10 5.33
C ARG A 131 -12.92 1.84 4.81
N THR A 132 -12.61 0.62 4.35
CA THR A 132 -11.30 0.31 3.72
C THR A 132 -11.02 1.22 2.54
N MET A 133 -11.99 1.30 1.63
CA MET A 133 -11.84 2.06 0.41
C MET A 133 -11.70 3.56 0.70
N GLY A 134 -12.46 4.08 1.68
CA GLY A 134 -12.36 5.47 2.13
C GLY A 134 -10.99 5.81 2.72
N GLN A 135 -10.44 4.96 3.58
CA GLN A 135 -9.13 5.20 4.17
C GLN A 135 -7.99 5.09 3.15
N ALA A 136 -8.04 4.07 2.27
CA ALA A 136 -7.08 3.95 1.19
C ALA A 136 -7.15 5.14 0.22
N TRP A 137 -8.35 5.68 -0.01
CA TRP A 137 -8.57 6.90 -0.78
C TRP A 137 -7.95 8.13 -0.13
N GLU A 138 -8.20 8.34 1.17
CA GLU A 138 -7.62 9.47 1.92
C GLU A 138 -6.09 9.41 1.90
N LEU A 139 -5.54 8.21 2.14
CA LEU A 139 -4.11 7.99 2.16
C LEU A 139 -3.46 8.19 0.78
N ALA A 140 -4.07 7.67 -0.29
CA ALA A 140 -3.58 7.87 -1.66
C ALA A 140 -3.56 9.37 -2.00
N GLY A 141 -4.61 10.11 -1.69
CA GLY A 141 -4.66 11.56 -1.92
C GLY A 141 -3.63 12.32 -1.09
N ALA A 142 -3.39 11.91 0.15
CA ALA A 142 -2.35 12.50 0.99
C ALA A 142 -0.94 12.24 0.43
N VAL A 143 -0.68 11.04 -0.08
CA VAL A 143 0.58 10.72 -0.78
C VAL A 143 0.72 11.60 -2.03
N GLY A 144 -0.32 11.71 -2.85
CA GLY A 144 -0.25 12.55 -4.04
C GLY A 144 -0.10 14.04 -3.73
N HIS A 145 -0.68 14.52 -2.63
CA HIS A 145 -0.44 15.88 -2.13
C HIS A 145 1.01 16.06 -1.66
N ALA A 146 1.52 15.11 -0.88
CA ALA A 146 2.90 15.11 -0.37
C ALA A 146 3.94 15.10 -1.49
N LEU A 147 3.61 14.44 -2.60
CA LEU A 147 4.41 14.41 -3.82
C LEU A 147 4.31 15.72 -4.63
N GLU A 148 3.49 16.69 -4.22
CA GLU A 148 3.25 17.93 -4.97
C GLU A 148 2.89 17.63 -6.45
N LEU A 149 2.03 16.64 -6.69
CA LEU A 149 1.63 16.27 -8.04
C LEU A 149 0.99 17.47 -8.76
N THR A 150 1.46 17.71 -9.99
CA THR A 150 0.89 18.73 -10.87
C THR A 150 -0.48 18.30 -11.39
N ASP A 151 -1.30 19.26 -11.83
CA ASP A 151 -2.61 18.96 -12.44
C ASP A 151 -2.50 18.03 -13.67
N VAL A 152 -1.36 18.03 -14.35
CA VAL A 152 -1.09 17.13 -15.48
C VAL A 152 -0.81 15.71 -15.00
N GLU A 153 0.03 15.54 -13.96
CA GLU A 153 0.32 14.24 -13.34
C GLU A 153 -0.95 13.64 -12.70
N VAL A 154 -1.71 14.47 -11.98
CA VAL A 154 -3.00 14.06 -11.40
C VAL A 154 -3.94 13.60 -12.51
N ARG A 155 -4.21 14.43 -13.52
CA ARG A 155 -5.09 14.03 -14.62
C ARG A 155 -4.57 12.78 -15.32
N GLY A 156 -3.26 12.66 -15.57
CA GLY A 156 -2.65 11.48 -16.19
C GLY A 156 -2.85 10.19 -15.39
N ALA A 157 -2.78 10.25 -14.05
CA ALA A 157 -3.06 9.12 -13.17
C ALA A 157 -4.53 8.65 -13.27
N TRP A 158 -5.44 9.59 -13.52
CA TRP A 158 -6.89 9.38 -13.64
C TRP A 158 -7.38 9.17 -15.09
N ASP A 159 -6.60 9.51 -16.13
CA ASP A 159 -7.05 9.53 -17.54
C ASP A 159 -7.48 8.15 -18.07
N LYS A 160 -7.05 7.08 -17.39
CA LYS A 160 -7.32 5.68 -17.77
C LYS A 160 -8.49 5.02 -17.04
N VAL A 161 -9.32 5.78 -16.31
CA VAL A 161 -10.45 5.22 -15.53
C VAL A 161 -11.32 4.31 -16.40
N GLY A 162 -11.80 4.80 -17.56
CA GLY A 162 -12.73 4.04 -18.40
C GLY A 162 -12.16 2.71 -18.92
N HIS A 163 -10.90 2.71 -19.39
CA HIS A 163 -10.24 1.49 -19.86
C HIS A 163 -9.97 0.49 -18.72
N ARG A 164 -9.65 0.98 -17.52
CA ARG A 164 -9.42 0.14 -16.34
C ARG A 164 -10.71 -0.50 -15.83
N LEU A 165 -11.79 0.28 -15.75
CA LEU A 165 -13.11 -0.25 -15.36
C LEU A 165 -13.53 -1.40 -16.28
N ALA A 166 -13.32 -1.24 -17.60
CA ALA A 166 -13.58 -2.31 -18.57
C ALA A 166 -12.72 -3.55 -18.31
N HIS A 167 -11.40 -3.36 -18.20
CA HIS A 167 -10.45 -4.45 -17.96
C HIS A 167 -10.75 -5.24 -16.68
N TYR A 168 -10.97 -4.54 -15.56
CA TYR A 168 -11.28 -5.19 -14.29
C TYR A 168 -12.66 -5.85 -14.29
N SER A 169 -13.64 -5.26 -14.98
CA SER A 169 -14.95 -5.89 -15.14
C SER A 169 -14.86 -7.20 -15.91
N ASP A 170 -14.08 -7.23 -16.99
CA ASP A 170 -13.82 -8.44 -17.76
C ASP A 170 -13.11 -9.50 -16.91
N GLN A 171 -12.06 -9.12 -16.17
CA GLN A 171 -11.35 -10.03 -15.26
C GLN A 171 -12.26 -10.62 -14.18
N LEU A 172 -13.10 -9.79 -13.56
CA LEU A 172 -14.02 -10.24 -12.53
C LEU A 172 -15.20 -11.04 -13.08
N SER A 173 -15.51 -10.93 -14.37
CA SER A 173 -16.55 -11.76 -15.01
C SER A 173 -16.17 -13.24 -15.04
N ASP A 174 -14.87 -13.55 -15.02
CA ASP A 174 -14.34 -14.92 -14.96
C ASP A 174 -14.30 -15.48 -13.53
N TYR A 175 -14.61 -14.67 -12.51
CA TYR A 175 -14.53 -15.11 -11.12
C TYR A 175 -15.71 -16.01 -10.75
N THR A 176 -15.41 -17.16 -10.14
CA THR A 176 -16.43 -17.93 -9.42
C THR A 176 -16.96 -17.13 -8.24
N ARG A 177 -18.17 -17.46 -7.76
CA ARG A 177 -18.74 -16.85 -6.55
C ARG A 177 -17.80 -16.93 -5.35
N SER A 178 -17.09 -18.05 -5.19
CA SER A 178 -16.12 -18.25 -4.10
C SER A 178 -14.89 -17.33 -4.25
N CYS A 179 -14.38 -17.17 -5.47
CA CYS A 179 -13.28 -16.23 -5.75
C CYS A 179 -13.70 -14.78 -5.45
N LEU A 180 -14.90 -14.39 -5.88
CA LEU A 180 -15.46 -13.07 -5.61
C LEU A 180 -15.65 -12.83 -4.11
N HIS A 181 -16.14 -13.84 -3.38
CA HIS A 181 -16.26 -13.79 -1.91
C HIS A 181 -14.93 -13.58 -1.22
N LEU A 182 -13.90 -14.36 -1.58
CA LEU A 182 -12.56 -14.26 -1.01
C LEU A 182 -11.91 -12.90 -1.30
N ALA A 183 -12.05 -12.41 -2.54
CA ALA A 183 -11.53 -11.09 -2.94
C ALA A 183 -12.23 -9.97 -2.15
N PHE A 184 -13.56 -10.00 -2.06
CA PHE A 184 -14.33 -9.02 -1.30
C PHE A 184 -13.94 -9.05 0.19
N HIS A 185 -13.90 -10.24 0.78
CA HIS A 185 -13.57 -10.41 2.21
C HIS A 185 -12.14 -9.95 2.52
N ARG A 186 -11.20 -10.14 1.60
CA ARG A 186 -9.82 -9.65 1.76
C ARG A 186 -9.77 -8.13 1.92
N VAL A 187 -10.57 -7.39 1.14
CA VAL A 187 -10.64 -5.92 1.23
C VAL A 187 -11.43 -5.50 2.46
N SER A 188 -12.53 -6.17 2.80
CA SER A 188 -13.37 -5.79 3.95
C SER A 188 -12.73 -6.08 5.32
N GLN A 189 -11.73 -6.96 5.40
CA GLN A 189 -11.05 -7.35 6.65
C GLN A 189 -9.67 -6.70 6.84
N VAL A 190 -9.32 -5.68 6.05
CA VAL A 190 -8.05 -4.97 6.26
C VAL A 190 -8.08 -4.32 7.65
N ASP A 191 -7.07 -4.63 8.48
CA ASP A 191 -6.93 -4.01 9.80
C ASP A 191 -6.56 -2.52 9.63
N PHE A 192 -7.49 -1.65 9.99
CA PHE A 192 -7.37 -0.19 9.88
C PHE A 192 -6.54 0.46 10.98
N HIS A 193 -6.25 -0.26 12.07
CA HIS A 193 -5.51 0.32 13.18
C HIS A 193 -4.12 0.80 12.73
N ARG A 194 -3.53 0.15 11.73
CA ARG A 194 -2.23 0.55 11.14
C ARG A 194 -2.30 1.78 10.24
N ASP A 195 -3.45 2.08 9.64
CA ASP A 195 -3.61 3.28 8.81
C ASP A 195 -3.96 4.50 9.65
N GLY A 196 -4.59 4.29 10.82
CA GLY A 196 -4.91 5.37 11.76
C GLY A 196 -3.68 6.15 12.25
N ILE A 197 -2.58 5.46 12.57
CA ILE A 197 -1.34 6.13 13.02
C ILE A 197 -0.70 6.94 11.89
N VAL A 198 -0.73 6.42 10.66
CA VAL A 198 -0.25 7.15 9.48
C VAL A 198 -1.07 8.43 9.31
N TRP A 199 -2.40 8.33 9.36
CA TRP A 199 -3.27 9.48 9.15
C TRP A 199 -3.08 10.54 10.23
N LEU A 200 -2.85 10.13 11.47
CA LEU A 200 -2.49 11.06 12.54
C LEU A 200 -1.20 11.82 12.20
N VAL A 201 -0.15 11.13 11.77
CA VAL A 201 1.13 11.75 11.39
C VAL A 201 0.97 12.72 10.21
N LEU A 202 0.18 12.35 9.20
CA LEU A 202 -0.09 13.20 8.04
C LEU A 202 -0.87 14.47 8.43
N LYS A 203 -1.89 14.34 9.30
CA LYS A 203 -2.65 15.48 9.83
C LYS A 203 -1.79 16.42 10.67
N GLU A 204 -0.94 15.87 11.54
CA GLU A 204 0.02 16.65 12.36
C GLU A 204 1.10 17.33 11.51
N ALA A 205 1.34 16.83 10.29
CA ALA A 205 2.17 17.49 9.29
C ALA A 205 1.43 18.57 8.49
N GLY A 206 0.13 18.77 8.73
CA GLY A 206 -0.69 19.81 8.11
C GLY A 206 -1.47 19.36 6.89
N VAL A 207 -1.48 18.07 6.54
CA VAL A 207 -2.29 17.57 5.41
C VAL A 207 -3.77 17.67 5.77
N THR A 208 -4.52 18.41 4.95
CA THR A 208 -5.96 18.61 5.15
C THR A 208 -6.81 17.74 4.22
N HIS A 209 -8.12 17.70 4.46
CA HIS A 209 -9.05 17.04 3.53
C HIS A 209 -9.17 17.78 2.19
N GLU A 210 -8.98 19.10 2.17
CA GLU A 210 -8.96 19.90 0.95
C GLU A 210 -7.76 19.53 0.07
N ASP A 211 -6.60 19.32 0.69
CA ASP A 211 -5.38 18.86 0.01
C ASP A 211 -5.56 17.49 -0.66
N VAL A 212 -6.19 16.54 0.05
CA VAL A 212 -6.55 15.22 -0.48
C VAL A 212 -7.53 15.37 -1.65
N SER A 213 -8.58 16.17 -1.49
CA SER A 213 -9.64 16.34 -2.49
C SER A 213 -9.15 17.02 -3.77
N ARG A 214 -8.10 17.85 -3.70
CA ARG A 214 -7.47 18.45 -4.88
C ARG A 214 -6.83 17.39 -5.80
N VAL A 215 -6.31 16.31 -5.21
CA VAL A 215 -5.60 15.24 -5.92
C VAL A 215 -6.56 14.11 -6.32
N MET A 216 -7.59 13.87 -5.51
CA MET A 216 -8.53 12.78 -5.70
C MET A 216 -9.77 13.23 -6.49
N LEU A 217 -9.76 13.00 -7.80
CA LEU A 217 -10.79 13.49 -8.74
C LEU A 217 -12.15 12.78 -8.63
N SER A 218 -12.25 11.68 -7.89
CA SER A 218 -13.51 10.97 -7.66
C SER A 218 -13.52 10.34 -6.29
N THR A 219 -14.66 10.41 -5.60
CA THR A 219 -14.85 9.75 -4.31
C THR A 219 -15.04 8.23 -4.48
N PRO A 220 -14.86 7.43 -3.41
CA PRO A 220 -15.18 6.00 -3.43
C PRO A 220 -16.57 5.69 -3.99
N ASP A 221 -17.59 6.40 -3.51
CA ASP A 221 -18.97 6.21 -3.97
C ASP A 221 -19.16 6.55 -5.45
N GLN A 222 -18.49 7.60 -5.94
CA GLN A 222 -18.53 7.96 -7.36
C GLN A 222 -17.86 6.89 -8.22
N MET A 223 -16.73 6.32 -7.76
CA MET A 223 -16.06 5.22 -8.47
C MET A 223 -16.94 3.97 -8.51
N ILE A 224 -17.58 3.60 -7.39
CA ILE A 224 -18.50 2.45 -7.34
C ILE A 224 -19.72 2.68 -8.24
N ALA A 225 -20.29 3.89 -8.21
CA ALA A 225 -21.41 4.25 -9.07
C ALA A 225 -21.04 4.17 -10.56
N ALA A 226 -19.87 4.70 -10.94
CA ALA A 226 -19.37 4.61 -12.31
C ALA A 226 -19.14 3.15 -12.75
N ALA A 227 -18.58 2.32 -11.87
CA ALA A 227 -18.40 0.88 -12.12
C ALA A 227 -19.75 0.17 -12.28
N ARG A 228 -20.74 0.47 -11.43
CA ARG A 228 -22.10 -0.08 -11.55
C ARG A 228 -22.75 0.30 -12.87
N THR A 229 -22.71 1.58 -13.25
CA THR A 229 -23.24 2.05 -14.54
C THR A 229 -22.52 1.38 -15.72
N TYR A 230 -21.20 1.19 -15.62
CA TYR A 230 -20.46 0.44 -16.64
C TYR A 230 -20.97 -0.99 -16.77
N LEU A 231 -21.09 -1.71 -15.65
CA LEU A 231 -21.63 -3.07 -15.62
C LEU A 231 -23.05 -3.12 -16.16
N GLU A 232 -23.97 -2.25 -15.75
CA GLU A 232 -25.36 -2.24 -16.25
C GLU A 232 -25.43 -2.06 -17.78
N ASN A 233 -24.60 -1.18 -18.34
CA ASN A 233 -24.58 -0.87 -19.77
C ASN A 233 -23.88 -1.94 -20.63
N HIS A 234 -22.93 -2.69 -20.06
CA HIS A 234 -22.12 -3.67 -20.81
C HIS A 234 -22.46 -5.14 -20.48
N SER A 235 -23.10 -5.41 -19.34
CA SER A 235 -23.57 -6.75 -18.93
C SER A 235 -24.82 -7.19 -19.69
N GLY A 236 -25.48 -6.29 -20.44
CA GLY A 236 -26.52 -6.65 -21.41
C GLY A 236 -26.04 -7.56 -22.55
N ALA A 237 -24.72 -7.76 -22.70
CA ALA A 237 -24.11 -8.63 -23.72
C ALA A 237 -23.57 -9.98 -23.20
N ARG A 238 -23.52 -10.22 -21.88
CA ARG A 238 -23.12 -11.51 -21.29
C ARG A 238 -24.02 -11.87 -20.13
N GLY A 239 -25.12 -12.53 -20.46
CA GLY A 239 -25.92 -13.28 -19.50
C GLY A 239 -25.10 -14.43 -18.88
N HIS A 240 -25.40 -14.68 -17.62
CA HIS A 240 -25.02 -15.86 -16.83
C HIS A 240 -23.55 -15.95 -16.38
N ILE A 241 -23.32 -15.51 -15.13
CA ILE A 241 -22.39 -16.19 -14.21
C ILE A 241 -22.99 -17.57 -13.92
N GLU A 242 -22.93 -18.48 -14.90
CA GLU A 242 -23.13 -19.91 -14.67
C GLU A 242 -21.85 -20.49 -14.07
N ALA A 243 -22.04 -21.43 -13.15
CA ALA A 243 -21.00 -21.97 -12.29
C ALA A 243 -19.81 -22.57 -13.08
N ALA A 244 -18.74 -21.79 -13.23
CA ALA A 244 -17.47 -22.30 -13.75
C ALA A 244 -16.79 -23.23 -12.72
N GLU A 245 -16.33 -24.39 -13.17
CA GLU A 245 -15.75 -25.46 -12.34
C GLU A 245 -14.43 -25.06 -11.64
N PRO A 246 -14.10 -25.66 -10.48
CA PRO A 246 -13.12 -25.12 -9.51
C PRO A 246 -11.63 -25.34 -9.84
N GLY A 247 -11.29 -25.92 -11.00
CA GLY A 247 -9.97 -26.54 -11.19
C GLY A 247 -8.80 -25.60 -11.54
N HIS A 248 -9.05 -24.45 -12.16
CA HIS A 248 -7.97 -23.65 -12.79
C HIS A 248 -7.54 -22.40 -12.01
N LEU A 249 -8.32 -21.94 -11.04
CA LEU A 249 -8.18 -20.60 -10.44
C LEU A 249 -7.28 -20.53 -9.19
N ILE A 250 -6.96 -21.67 -8.56
CA ILE A 250 -6.05 -21.69 -7.39
C ILE A 250 -4.61 -21.36 -7.83
N GLY A 251 -4.19 -21.79 -9.01
CA GLY A 251 -2.85 -21.52 -9.54
C GLY A 251 -2.62 -20.09 -10.03
N GLU A 252 -3.68 -19.30 -10.21
CA GLU A 252 -3.61 -17.91 -10.67
C GLU A 252 -3.76 -16.92 -9.51
N ALA A 253 -4.65 -17.21 -8.53
CA ALA A 253 -4.75 -16.43 -7.30
C ALA A 253 -3.44 -16.45 -6.48
N ILE A 254 -2.70 -17.57 -6.51
CA ILE A 254 -1.36 -17.67 -5.90
C ILE A 254 -0.33 -16.85 -6.71
N ARG A 255 -0.44 -16.82 -8.05
CA ARG A 255 0.50 -16.09 -8.92
C ARG A 255 0.35 -14.58 -8.81
N THR A 256 -0.88 -14.07 -8.78
CA THR A 256 -1.15 -12.64 -8.57
C THR A 256 -0.69 -12.19 -7.18
N ALA A 257 -0.96 -12.98 -6.12
CA ALA A 257 -0.50 -12.66 -4.77
C ALA A 257 1.04 -12.68 -4.63
N THR A 258 1.73 -13.53 -5.39
CA THR A 258 3.20 -13.60 -5.38
C THR A 258 3.84 -12.47 -6.18
N ASN A 259 3.23 -12.05 -7.31
CA ASN A 259 3.76 -10.97 -8.13
C ASN A 259 3.65 -9.59 -7.45
N THR A 260 2.58 -9.31 -6.69
CA THR A 260 2.47 -8.04 -5.94
C THR A 260 3.52 -7.94 -4.82
N ALA A 261 3.89 -9.05 -4.19
CA ALA A 261 4.96 -9.08 -3.19
C ALA A 261 6.36 -9.02 -3.83
N ALA A 262 6.54 -9.61 -5.01
CA ALA A 262 7.79 -9.59 -5.75
C ALA A 262 8.08 -8.22 -6.39
N GLU A 263 7.07 -7.47 -6.84
CA GLU A 263 7.26 -6.12 -7.41
C GLU A 263 7.58 -5.07 -6.33
N VAL A 264 7.07 -5.24 -5.10
CA VAL A 264 7.44 -4.41 -3.94
C VAL A 264 8.81 -4.81 -3.37
N GLY A 265 9.17 -6.10 -3.43
CA GLY A 265 10.47 -6.60 -2.99
C GLY A 265 11.62 -6.38 -3.99
N ALA A 266 11.37 -6.43 -5.29
CA ALA A 266 12.38 -6.25 -6.33
C ALA A 266 12.84 -4.78 -6.45
N ALA A 267 11.93 -3.82 -6.20
CA ALA A 267 12.30 -2.41 -6.09
C ALA A 267 13.20 -2.11 -4.86
N HIS A 268 13.35 -3.07 -3.93
CA HIS A 268 14.14 -2.92 -2.70
C HIS A 268 15.45 -3.72 -2.69
N ASN A 269 15.73 -4.56 -3.72
CA ASN A 269 16.87 -5.49 -3.70
C ASN A 269 17.87 -5.36 -4.85
N ASP A 270 17.60 -4.55 -5.88
CA ASP A 270 18.53 -4.37 -7.00
C ASP A 270 19.44 -3.14 -6.81
N ASP A 271 20.35 -3.16 -5.82
CA ASP A 271 21.58 -2.35 -5.92
C ASP A 271 22.75 -2.73 -4.98
N TRP A 272 22.91 -3.97 -4.51
CA TRP A 272 24.17 -4.37 -3.83
C TRP A 272 24.52 -5.85 -4.03
N SER A 273 24.95 -6.20 -5.25
CA SER A 273 25.78 -7.40 -5.48
C SER A 273 27.01 -7.03 -6.30
N GLY A 274 27.92 -6.31 -5.65
CA GLY A 274 29.18 -5.85 -6.23
C GLY A 274 30.27 -5.68 -5.17
N VAL A 275 30.48 -6.70 -4.32
CA VAL A 275 31.75 -6.86 -3.60
C VAL A 275 32.20 -8.29 -3.83
N ASP A 276 33.21 -8.43 -4.69
CA ASP A 276 33.89 -9.67 -5.00
C ASP A 276 34.36 -10.37 -3.72
N ALA A 277 33.78 -11.53 -3.46
CA ALA A 277 34.40 -12.55 -2.63
C ALA A 277 35.51 -13.21 -3.46
N GLN A 278 36.77 -12.89 -3.17
CA GLN A 278 37.89 -13.76 -3.55
C GLN A 278 37.99 -14.92 -2.54
N PRO A 279 37.97 -16.19 -2.98
CA PRO A 279 38.43 -17.31 -2.18
C PRO A 279 39.83 -17.73 -2.65
N SER A 280 40.81 -17.77 -1.75
CA SER A 280 42.06 -18.51 -1.98
C SER A 280 42.68 -18.97 -0.64
N THR A 281 42.33 -20.22 -0.32
CA THR A 281 43.06 -21.28 0.42
C THR A 281 44.45 -20.97 1.01
N PRO A 282 44.73 -21.43 2.25
CA PRO A 282 46.09 -21.75 2.69
C PRO A 282 46.42 -23.22 2.35
N GLU A 283 47.52 -23.45 1.63
CA GLU A 283 48.14 -24.78 1.49
C GLU A 283 49.01 -25.14 2.72
N PRO A 284 49.19 -26.44 3.02
CA PRO A 284 49.89 -26.93 4.20
C PRO A 284 51.36 -27.28 3.94
N GLY A 285 52.21 -27.20 4.98
CA GLY A 285 53.30 -28.17 5.15
C GLY A 285 54.64 -27.71 5.71
N VAL A 286 55.10 -28.51 6.68
CA VAL A 286 56.48 -29.00 6.92
C VAL A 286 57.37 -28.20 7.89
N GLU A 287 57.48 -28.76 9.11
CA GLU A 287 58.60 -28.62 10.06
C GLU A 287 59.95 -29.00 9.43
N PRO A 288 61.05 -28.45 9.94
CA PRO A 288 61.90 -29.26 10.82
C PRO A 288 62.27 -28.59 12.15
#